data_AF-A0A973ABD0-F1
#
_entry.id   AF-A0A973ABD0-F1
#
_cell.length_a   1.000
_cell.length_b   1.000
_cell.length_c   1.000
_cell.angle_alpha   90.00
_cell.angle_beta   90.00
_cell.angle_gamma   90.00
#
_symmetry.space_group_name_H-M   'P 1'
#
loop_
_entity.id
_entity.type
_entity.pdbx_description
1 polymer ?
#
loop_
_entity_poly.entity_id
_entity_poly.type
_entity_poly.pdbx_seq_one_letter_code
_entity_poly.pdbx_strand_id
1 'polypeptide(L)'
;MITGKNYIGNLLSSIGNITFKTFNPQTNTENNVLFSEASDVEIQKAVELATEAFKTFKSVSGAKKSEFLNEIANEIEALGDELIKTYCSETGLPEGRAIRERGRTIFQLRSFANLVNEGSWVEATIDTSDVN
;
A
#
# COMPACT_ATOMS: atom_id res chain seq x y z
N MET A 1 0.48 -11.17 11.48
CA MET A 1 1.80 -11.84 11.66
C MET A 1 2.69 -11.55 10.46
N ILE A 2 3.79 -10.82 10.71
CA ILE A 2 4.76 -10.45 9.68
C ILE A 2 5.57 -11.68 9.27
N THR A 3 5.63 -11.96 7.96
CA THR A 3 6.26 -13.19 7.43
C THR A 3 7.70 -13.00 6.98
N GLY A 4 8.16 -11.76 6.78
CA GLY A 4 9.48 -11.45 6.22
C GLY A 4 9.62 -11.72 4.71
N LYS A 5 8.53 -12.15 4.06
CA LYS A 5 8.50 -12.51 2.64
C LYS A 5 7.97 -11.35 1.79
N ASN A 6 8.36 -11.35 0.51
CA ASN A 6 7.88 -10.41 -0.49
C ASN A 6 6.47 -10.78 -0.97
N TYR A 7 5.57 -9.81 -1.09
CA TYR A 7 4.29 -9.98 -1.76
C TYR A 7 4.47 -9.80 -3.27
N ILE A 8 4.36 -10.89 -4.03
CA ILE A 8 4.49 -10.93 -5.49
C ILE A 8 3.13 -11.32 -6.08
N GLY A 9 2.34 -10.32 -6.49
CA GLY A 9 0.93 -10.51 -6.81
C GLY A 9 0.14 -10.93 -5.58
N ASN A 10 -0.48 -12.11 -5.61
CA ASN A 10 -1.22 -12.68 -4.48
C ASN A 10 -0.43 -13.80 -3.74
N LEU A 11 0.87 -13.92 -4.00
CA LEU A 11 1.74 -14.96 -3.40
C LEU A 11 2.85 -14.35 -2.57
N LEU A 12 3.31 -15.09 -1.56
CA LEU A 12 4.49 -14.76 -0.78
C LEU A 12 5.72 -15.48 -1.33
N SER A 13 6.81 -14.75 -1.56
CA SER A 13 8.07 -15.30 -2.07
C SER A 13 9.28 -14.80 -1.27
N SER A 14 10.32 -15.62 -1.21
CA SER A 14 11.56 -15.34 -0.50
C SER A 14 12.72 -16.11 -1.12
N ILE A 15 12.85 -16.08 -2.45
CA ILE A 15 13.89 -16.84 -3.16
C ILE A 15 15.23 -16.10 -3.26
N GLY A 16 15.28 -14.83 -2.87
CA GLY A 16 16.52 -14.08 -2.72
C GLY A 16 17.44 -14.67 -1.66
N ASN A 17 18.75 -14.57 -1.90
CA ASN A 17 19.78 -15.13 -1.02
C ASN A 17 20.23 -14.16 0.08
N ILE A 18 19.84 -12.88 -0.02
CA ILE A 18 20.20 -11.83 0.95
C ILE A 18 19.04 -11.70 1.94
N THR A 19 19.39 -11.72 3.23
CA THR A 19 18.42 -11.54 4.32
C THR A 19 18.92 -10.50 5.30
N PHE A 20 17.98 -9.83 5.97
CA PHE A 20 18.28 -8.85 7.00
C PHE A 20 17.18 -8.84 8.06
N LYS A 21 17.48 -8.28 9.22
CA LYS A 21 16.47 -7.95 10.24
C LYS A 21 16.36 -6.45 10.35
N THR A 22 15.15 -5.96 10.63
CA THR A 22 15.00 -4.54 10.98
C THR A 22 15.63 -4.28 12.35
N PHE A 23 15.94 -3.02 12.64
CA PHE A 23 16.67 -2.63 13.84
C PHE A 23 15.78 -1.80 14.76
N ASN A 24 15.85 -2.03 16.06
CA ASN A 24 15.24 -1.16 17.05
C ASN A 24 16.26 -0.13 17.55
N PRO A 25 16.14 1.15 17.16
CA PRO A 25 17.09 2.17 17.55
C PRO A 25 16.96 2.61 19.01
N GLN A 26 15.85 2.33 19.69
CA GLN A 26 15.66 2.69 21.10
C GLN A 26 16.39 1.74 22.04
N THR A 27 16.44 0.45 21.68
CA THR A 27 17.12 -0.60 22.45
C THR A 27 18.50 -0.93 21.90
N ASN A 28 18.84 -0.43 20.71
CA ASN A 28 20.06 -0.73 19.98
C ASN A 28 20.23 -2.24 19.72
N THR A 29 19.14 -2.91 19.34
CA THR A 29 19.10 -4.35 19.06
C THR A 29 18.31 -4.66 17.79
N GLU A 30 18.61 -5.78 17.12
CA GLU A 30 17.80 -6.27 16.01
C GLU A 30 16.39 -6.68 16.46
N ASN A 31 15.39 -6.48 15.58
CA ASN A 31 14.07 -7.07 15.72
C ASN A 31 14.09 -8.56 15.32
N ASN A 32 13.04 -9.29 15.69
CA ASN A 32 13.01 -10.74 15.52
C ASN A 32 12.73 -11.22 14.09
N VAL A 33 12.11 -10.38 13.26
CA VAL A 33 11.66 -10.77 11.93
C VAL A 33 12.82 -10.75 10.94
N LEU A 34 13.09 -11.89 10.31
CA LEU A 34 14.04 -12.01 9.21
C LEU A 34 13.32 -11.72 7.89
N PHE A 35 13.77 -10.70 7.18
CA PHE A 35 13.29 -10.32 5.85
C PHE A 35 14.22 -10.88 4.77
N SER A 36 13.65 -11.24 3.62
CA SER A 36 14.39 -11.63 2.43
C SER A 36 14.32 -10.52 1.38
N GLU A 37 15.47 -10.07 0.87
CA GLU A 37 15.50 -9.16 -0.27
C GLU A 37 14.92 -9.84 -1.51
N ALA A 38 14.19 -9.09 -2.32
CA ALA A 38 13.65 -9.60 -3.58
C ALA A 38 14.78 -9.85 -4.57
N SER A 39 14.81 -11.05 -5.16
CA SER A 39 15.69 -11.38 -6.29
C SER A 39 15.25 -10.69 -7.58
N ASP A 40 16.15 -10.59 -8.56
CA ASP A 40 15.81 -10.09 -9.91
C ASP A 40 14.62 -10.85 -10.53
N VAL A 41 14.54 -12.16 -10.29
CA VAL A 41 13.43 -13.01 -10.75
C VAL A 41 12.11 -12.62 -10.08
N GLU A 42 12.10 -12.37 -8.77
CA GLU A 42 10.90 -11.89 -8.06
C GLU A 42 10.48 -10.50 -8.52
N ILE A 43 11.44 -9.59 -8.73
CA ILE A 43 11.18 -8.24 -9.23
C ILE A 43 10.55 -8.30 -10.62
N GLN A 44 11.15 -9.07 -11.54
CA GLN A 44 10.59 -9.27 -12.87
C GLN A 44 9.17 -9.85 -12.78
N LYS A 45 8.97 -10.85 -11.92
CA LYS A 45 7.65 -11.47 -11.76
C LYS A 45 6.60 -10.50 -11.22
N ALA A 46 6.96 -9.63 -10.27
CA ALA A 46 6.06 -8.61 -9.73
C ALA A 46 5.63 -7.63 -10.83
N VAL A 47 6.56 -7.19 -11.68
CA VAL A 47 6.28 -6.27 -12.79
C VAL A 47 5.39 -6.92 -13.86
N GLU A 48 5.66 -8.19 -14.21
CA GLU A 48 4.82 -8.96 -15.13
C GLU A 48 3.38 -9.06 -14.60
N LEU A 49 3.21 -9.47 -13.34
CA LEU A 49 1.89 -9.60 -12.72
C LEU A 49 1.15 -8.27 -12.60
N ALA A 50 1.86 -7.19 -12.26
CA ALA A 50 1.28 -5.84 -12.23
C ALA A 50 0.82 -5.39 -13.63
N THR A 51 1.59 -5.70 -14.67
CA THR A 51 1.25 -5.40 -16.07
C THR A 51 0.00 -6.15 -16.50
N GLU A 52 -0.10 -7.44 -16.17
CA GLU A 52 -1.31 -8.22 -16.45
C GLU A 52 -2.52 -7.71 -15.66
N ALA A 53 -2.36 -7.43 -14.36
CA ALA A 53 -3.43 -6.90 -13.52
C ALA A 53 -3.95 -5.55 -14.04
N PHE A 54 -3.07 -4.69 -14.55
CA PHE A 54 -3.44 -3.39 -15.12
C PHE A 54 -4.42 -3.51 -16.30
N LYS A 55 -4.31 -4.57 -17.13
CA LYS A 55 -5.22 -4.78 -18.27
C LYS A 55 -6.69 -4.82 -17.84
N THR A 56 -6.95 -5.40 -16.67
CA THR A 56 -8.28 -5.45 -16.05
C THR A 56 -8.54 -4.24 -15.16
N PHE A 57 -7.60 -3.86 -14.30
CA PHE A 57 -7.81 -2.79 -13.32
C PHE A 57 -8.09 -1.42 -13.96
N LYS A 58 -7.52 -1.15 -15.14
CA LYS A 58 -7.75 0.11 -15.88
C LYS A 58 -9.23 0.34 -16.19
N SER A 59 -9.99 -0.72 -16.49
CA SER A 59 -11.42 -0.64 -16.84
C SER A 59 -12.37 -0.78 -15.65
N VAL A 60 -11.85 -0.99 -14.44
CA VAL A 60 -12.67 -0.99 -13.21
C VAL A 60 -13.24 0.42 -13.01
N SER A 61 -14.54 0.47 -12.70
CA SER A 61 -15.27 1.73 -12.50
C SER A 61 -14.72 2.55 -11.32
N GLY A 62 -14.94 3.86 -11.38
CA GLY A 62 -14.58 4.76 -10.28
C GLY A 62 -15.20 4.34 -8.95
N ALA A 63 -16.47 3.93 -8.94
CA ALA A 63 -17.16 3.42 -7.76
C ALA A 63 -16.46 2.21 -7.13
N LYS A 64 -16.11 1.19 -7.92
CA LYS A 64 -15.40 0.00 -7.42
C LYS A 64 -13.98 0.33 -6.93
N LYS A 65 -13.29 1.25 -7.59
CA LYS A 65 -11.98 1.74 -7.12
C LYS A 65 -12.10 2.49 -5.80
N SER A 66 -13.17 3.27 -5.61
CA SER A 66 -13.47 3.96 -4.35
C SER A 66 -13.76 2.99 -3.21
N GLU A 67 -14.59 1.97 -3.46
CA GLU A 67 -14.83 0.89 -2.49
C GLU A 67 -13.51 0.22 -2.08
N PHE A 68 -12.67 -0.13 -3.06
CA PHE A 68 -11.37 -0.75 -2.80
C PHE A 68 -10.44 0.12 -1.96
N LEU A 69 -10.33 1.42 -2.26
CA LEU A 69 -9.50 2.35 -1.48
C LEU A 69 -10.01 2.56 -0.05
N ASN A 70 -11.33 2.61 0.14
CA ASN A 70 -11.93 2.67 1.47
C ASN A 70 -11.66 1.39 2.25
N GLU A 71 -11.68 0.24 1.59
CA GLU A 71 -11.41 -1.03 2.26
C GLU A 71 -9.95 -1.15 2.69
N ILE A 72 -8.99 -0.70 1.89
CA ILE A 72 -7.59 -0.60 2.31
C ILE A 72 -7.47 0.29 3.56
N ALA A 73 -8.20 1.41 3.61
CA ALA A 73 -8.19 2.30 4.77
C ALA A 73 -8.78 1.64 6.03
N ASN A 74 -9.88 0.88 5.88
CA ASN A 74 -10.49 0.11 6.96
C ASN A 74 -9.52 -0.96 7.51
N GLU A 75 -8.86 -1.70 6.62
CA GLU A 75 -7.91 -2.75 7.01
C GLU A 75 -6.66 -2.17 7.70
N ILE A 76 -6.15 -1.01 7.24
CA ILE A 76 -5.05 -0.31 7.94
C ILE A 76 -5.46 0.14 9.34
N GLU A 77 -6.70 0.61 9.51
CA GLU A 77 -7.23 0.97 10.83
C GLU A 77 -7.39 -0.26 11.73
N ALA A 78 -7.88 -1.37 11.16
CA ALA A 78 -8.11 -2.63 11.86
C ALA A 78 -6.82 -3.28 12.40
N LEU A 79 -5.66 -3.00 11.79
CA LEU A 79 -4.36 -3.44 12.32
C LEU A 79 -4.07 -2.92 13.75
N GLY A 80 -4.74 -1.83 14.17
CA GLY A 80 -4.71 -1.36 15.56
C GLY A 80 -3.30 -1.18 16.11
N ASP A 81 -3.05 -1.76 17.29
CA ASP A 81 -1.79 -1.67 18.02
C ASP A 81 -0.62 -2.39 17.35
N GLU A 82 -0.86 -3.43 16.54
CA GLU A 82 0.22 -4.21 15.90
C GLU A 82 1.03 -3.29 14.97
N LEU A 83 0.35 -2.48 14.17
CA LEU A 83 0.97 -1.49 13.29
C LEU A 83 1.74 -0.44 14.08
N ILE A 84 1.14 0.08 15.16
CA ILE A 84 1.73 1.16 15.97
C ILE A 84 2.99 0.68 16.69
N LYS A 85 2.95 -0.50 17.32
CA LYS A 85 4.11 -1.08 18.02
C LYS A 85 5.24 -1.41 17.05
N THR A 86 4.92 -1.96 15.89
CA THR A 86 5.92 -2.26 14.84
C THR A 86 6.59 -0.97 14.36
N TYR A 87 5.81 0.05 14.02
CA TYR A 87 6.34 1.35 13.61
C TYR A 87 7.28 1.96 14.66
N CYS A 88 6.86 1.99 15.93
CA CYS A 88 7.69 2.55 17.00
C CYS A 88 8.96 1.74 17.21
N SER A 89 8.89 0.40 17.14
CA SER A 89 10.05 -0.47 17.26
C SER A 89 11.06 -0.23 16.14
N GLU A 90 10.62 -0.09 14.89
CA GLU A 90 11.52 0.03 13.73
C GLU A 90 12.06 1.45 13.52
N THR A 91 11.28 2.47 13.86
CA THR A 91 11.66 3.87 13.62
C THR A 91 12.22 4.57 14.85
N GLY A 92 11.91 4.07 16.04
CA GLY A 92 12.18 4.73 17.33
C GLY A 92 11.33 5.95 17.61
N LEU A 93 10.37 6.29 16.74
CA LEU A 93 9.50 7.45 16.91
C LEU A 93 8.39 7.17 17.94
N PRO A 94 7.91 8.19 18.66
CA PRO A 94 6.91 8.01 19.70
C PRO A 94 5.54 7.62 19.13
N GLU A 95 4.74 6.95 19.94
CA GLU A 95 3.41 6.44 19.58
C GLU A 95 2.48 7.51 18.97
N GLY A 96 2.47 8.71 19.55
CA GLY A 96 1.65 9.82 19.02
C GLY A 96 2.01 10.23 17.59
N ARG A 97 3.25 9.98 17.15
CA ARG A 97 3.66 10.17 15.74
C ARG A 97 3.11 9.06 14.86
N ALA A 98 3.19 7.81 15.30
CA ALA A 98 2.65 6.64 14.59
C ALA A 98 1.13 6.77 14.36
N ILE A 99 0.38 7.16 15.40
CA ILE A 99 -1.08 7.36 15.31
C ILE A 99 -1.41 8.47 14.30
N ARG A 100 -0.66 9.58 14.33
CA ARG A 100 -0.85 10.69 13.40
C ARG A 100 -0.56 10.28 11.95
N GLU A 101 0.52 9.54 11.71
CA GLU A 101 0.86 9.07 10.36
C GLU A 101 -0.15 8.05 9.84
N ARG A 102 -0.61 7.10 10.67
CA ARG A 102 -1.71 6.19 10.32
C ARG A 102 -2.96 6.98 9.93
N GLY A 103 -3.36 7.96 10.75
CA GLY A 103 -4.51 8.82 10.47
C GLY A 103 -4.37 9.60 9.16
N ARG A 104 -3.17 10.12 8.86
CA ARG A 104 -2.89 10.81 7.59
C ARG A 104 -3.01 9.87 6.39
N THR A 105 -2.47 8.65 6.48
CA THR A 105 -2.56 7.65 5.42
C THR A 105 -4.02 7.25 5.14
N ILE A 106 -4.79 6.97 6.19
CA ILE A 106 -6.24 6.67 6.10
C ILE A 106 -6.98 7.84 5.44
N PHE A 107 -6.74 9.07 5.90
CA PHE A 107 -7.37 10.26 5.32
C PHE A 107 -7.06 10.39 3.82
N GLN A 108 -5.79 10.24 3.42
CA GLN A 108 -5.39 10.33 2.01
C GLN A 108 -6.06 9.26 1.14
N LEU A 109 -6.13 8.01 1.61
CA LEU A 109 -6.82 6.93 0.89
C LEU A 109 -8.30 7.27 0.68
N ARG A 110 -8.99 7.75 1.73
CA ARG A 110 -10.40 8.16 1.64
C ARG A 110 -10.60 9.39 0.74
N SER A 111 -9.67 10.35 0.75
CA SER A 111 -9.70 11.49 -0.18
C SER A 111 -9.59 11.04 -1.64
N PHE A 112 -8.69 10.12 -1.96
CA PHE A 112 -8.59 9.57 -3.32
C PHE A 112 -9.80 8.72 -3.70
N ALA A 113 -10.37 7.97 -2.75
CA ALA A 113 -11.61 7.23 -2.97
C ALA A 113 -12.75 8.17 -3.40
N ASN A 114 -12.92 9.29 -2.68
CA ASN A 114 -13.90 10.32 -3.03
C ASN A 114 -13.65 10.93 -4.41
N LEU A 115 -12.40 11.32 -4.70
CA LEU A 115 -12.03 11.90 -5.99
C LEU A 115 -12.33 10.96 -7.16
N VAL A 116 -11.94 9.69 -7.04
CA VAL A 116 -12.16 8.70 -8.09
C VAL A 116 -13.64 8.36 -8.28
N ASN A 117 -14.44 8.42 -7.21
CA ASN A 117 -15.89 8.25 -7.28
C ASN A 117 -16.61 9.46 -7.90
N GLU A 118 -16.20 10.66 -7.52
CA GLU A 118 -16.74 11.93 -8.05
C GLU A 118 -16.48 12.06 -9.56
N GLY A 119 -15.30 11.66 -10.01
CA GLY A 119 -14.96 11.59 -11.45
C GLY A 119 -14.48 12.91 -12.07
N SER A 120 -14.40 14.01 -11.31
CA SER A 120 -13.92 15.31 -11.80
C SER A 120 -12.48 15.25 -12.38
N TRP A 121 -11.66 14.31 -11.92
CA TRP A 121 -10.32 14.05 -12.44
C TRP A 121 -10.26 13.65 -13.91
N VAL A 122 -11.38 13.23 -14.51
CA VAL A 122 -11.45 12.89 -15.95
C VAL A 122 -11.41 14.15 -16.82
N GLU A 123 -11.73 15.31 -16.25
CA GLU A 123 -11.78 16.60 -16.96
C GLU A 123 -12.63 16.52 -18.25
N ALA A 124 -13.74 15.79 -18.17
CA ALA A 124 -14.61 15.54 -19.32
C ALA A 124 -15.17 16.86 -19.88
N THR A 125 -14.90 17.11 -21.16
CA THR A 125 -15.38 18.30 -21.88
C THR A 125 -16.44 17.88 -22.88
N ILE A 126 -17.57 18.59 -22.89
CA ILE A 126 -18.64 18.40 -23.88
C ILE A 126 -18.42 19.45 -24.98
N ASP A 127 -18.02 18.99 -26.16
CA ASP A 127 -17.97 19.82 -27.37
C ASP A 127 -19.35 19.78 -28.04
N THR A 128 -20.10 20.87 -27.93
CA THR A 128 -21.41 21.02 -28.55
C THR A 128 -21.25 21.60 -29.95
N SER A 129 -21.94 21.04 -30.95
CA SER A 129 -21.95 21.58 -32.31
C SER A 129 -22.35 23.06 -32.34
N ASP A 130 -21.56 23.88 -33.03
CA ASP A 130 -21.89 25.27 -33.28
C ASP A 130 -23.14 25.36 -34.17
N VAL A 131 -24.07 26.26 -33.83
CA VAL A 131 -25.39 26.34 -34.47
C VAL A 131 -25.39 27.12 -35.79
N ASN A 132 -24.22 27.34 -36.40
CA ASN A 132 -24.03 28.22 -37.57
C ASN A 132 -23.46 27.48 -38.79
#